data_AF-A0A2N1U002-F1
#
_entry.id   AF-A0A2N1U002-F1
#
_cell.length_a   1.000
_cell.length_b   1.000
_cell.length_c   1.000
_cell.angle_alpha   90.00
_cell.angle_beta   90.00
_cell.angle_gamma   90.00
#
_symmetry.space_group_name_H-M   'P 1'
#
loop_
_entity.id
_entity.type
_entity.pdbx_description
1 polymer ?
#
loop_
_entity_poly.entity_id
_entity_poly.type
_entity_poly.pdbx_seq_one_letter_code
_entity_poly.pdbx_strand_id
1 'polypeptide(L)'
;MSRNLLFLPAAVGGWILLYFAALFFPPEAALPQHIAVFIAATILTLASALVVAGFSRLKQHRNVYLIIGLLGLIATFYCARPLVNRSRLLNRSGDIPGQIIYLTGEQSGLVGISEPLLLNHRNENFKAINHQLEDEFPESAELILLLAMVQLTLASGIGLWIGEGIDEIAHLLPVAIVATVADIWSVSSGATAKIVVSSAINYFLLRFPMPGYGSIPYLIGLTDFLFFAIFFQAAVRFDLGVKKNVLLLLTSFFIAVAAAIFFATGLPVLPFMAILFVVGNYRRMTMKKEEVRQIILFVVFIIIAFTLISKFAN
;
A
#
# COMPACT_ATOMS: atom_id res chain seq x y z
N MET A 1 10.39 -26.45 -21.93
CA MET A 1 9.66 -25.30 -21.37
C MET A 1 10.54 -24.62 -20.34
N SER A 2 10.86 -23.33 -20.50
CA SER A 2 11.82 -22.66 -19.61
C SER A 2 11.24 -22.57 -18.18
N ARG A 3 12.05 -22.87 -17.17
CA ARG A 3 11.70 -22.77 -15.73
C ARG A 3 11.07 -21.42 -15.33
N ASN A 4 11.22 -20.39 -16.16
CA ASN A 4 10.70 -19.05 -15.92
C ASN A 4 9.19 -18.93 -16.16
N LEU A 5 8.61 -19.73 -17.07
CA LEU A 5 7.16 -19.69 -17.36
C LEU A 5 6.31 -20.29 -16.23
N LEU A 6 6.87 -21.23 -15.46
CA LEU A 6 6.19 -21.86 -14.32
C LEU A 6 6.24 -21.02 -13.04
N PHE A 7 7.14 -20.04 -12.97
CA PHE A 7 7.37 -19.30 -11.72
C PHE A 7 6.21 -18.37 -11.36
N LEU A 8 5.67 -17.62 -12.32
CA LEU A 8 4.54 -16.71 -12.04
C LEU A 8 3.28 -17.47 -11.60
N PRO A 9 2.81 -18.52 -12.32
CA PRO A 9 1.70 -19.33 -11.85
C PRO A 9 1.92 -19.93 -10.46
N ALA A 10 3.14 -20.39 -10.15
CA ALA A 10 3.48 -20.91 -8.83
C ALA A 10 3.47 -19.83 -7.75
N ALA A 11 3.98 -18.63 -8.03
CA ALA A 11 3.96 -17.50 -7.10
C ALA A 11 2.53 -17.04 -6.81
N VAL A 12 1.69 -16.95 -7.84
CA VAL A 12 0.26 -16.61 -7.71
C VAL A 12 -0.49 -17.68 -6.93
N GLY A 13 -0.34 -18.96 -7.31
CA GLY A 13 -0.97 -20.07 -6.60
C GLY A 13 -0.53 -20.16 -5.14
N GLY A 14 0.77 -20.01 -4.87
CA GLY A 14 1.30 -19.96 -3.51
C GLY A 14 0.74 -18.79 -2.70
N TRP A 15 0.63 -17.59 -3.31
CA TRP A 15 0.03 -16.43 -2.66
C TRP A 15 -1.44 -16.65 -2.29
N ILE A 16 -2.24 -17.22 -3.22
CA ILE A 16 -3.65 -17.56 -2.98
C ILE A 16 -3.78 -18.60 -1.85
N LEU A 17 -2.95 -19.64 -1.85
CA LEU A 17 -2.94 -20.64 -0.80
C LEU A 17 -2.61 -20.03 0.58
N LEU A 18 -1.63 -19.13 0.64
CA LEU A 18 -1.26 -18.42 1.86
C LEU A 18 -2.39 -17.50 2.35
N TYR A 19 -3.12 -16.86 1.44
CA TYR A 19 -4.27 -16.03 1.79
C TYR A 19 -5.37 -16.85 2.45
N PHE A 20 -5.76 -17.98 1.86
CA PHE A 20 -6.74 -18.87 2.47
C PHE A 20 -6.23 -19.51 3.76
N ALA A 21 -4.97 -19.91 3.82
CA ALA A 21 -4.37 -20.44 5.05
C ALA A 21 -4.45 -19.44 6.21
N ALA A 22 -4.22 -18.15 5.93
CA ALA A 22 -4.32 -17.09 6.93
C ALA A 22 -5.78 -16.78 7.33
N LEU A 23 -6.75 -16.92 6.42
CA LEU A 23 -8.19 -16.79 6.75
C LEU A 23 -8.67 -17.86 7.74
N PHE A 24 -8.23 -19.10 7.55
CA PHE A 24 -8.66 -20.24 8.36
C PHE A 24 -7.71 -20.52 9.53
N PHE A 25 -6.70 -19.69 9.75
CA PHE A 25 -5.78 -19.88 10.85
C PHE A 25 -6.50 -19.56 12.17
N PRO A 26 -6.56 -20.52 13.12
CA PRO A 26 -7.35 -20.35 14.33
C PRO A 26 -6.80 -19.19 15.18
N PRO A 27 -7.65 -18.31 15.73
CA PRO A 27 -7.24 -17.23 16.63
C PRO A 27 -6.53 -17.74 17.90
N GLU A 28 -6.89 -18.95 18.33
CA GLU A 28 -6.43 -19.62 19.55
C GLU A 28 -5.14 -20.45 19.35
N ALA A 29 -4.47 -20.29 18.20
CA ALA A 29 -3.20 -20.96 17.96
C ALA A 29 -2.18 -20.64 19.07
N ALA A 30 -1.26 -21.56 19.34
CA ALA A 30 -0.27 -21.50 20.43
C ALA A 30 0.75 -20.32 20.34
N LEU A 31 0.53 -19.35 19.45
CA LEU A 31 1.35 -18.16 19.26
C LEU A 31 0.63 -16.92 19.82
N PRO A 32 1.35 -16.02 20.50
CA PRO A 32 0.81 -14.70 20.85
C PRO A 32 0.26 -13.97 19.62
N GLN A 33 -0.89 -13.32 19.75
CA GLN A 33 -1.62 -12.68 18.64
C GLN A 33 -0.74 -11.74 17.79
N HIS A 34 0.07 -10.89 18.42
CA HIS A 34 0.97 -9.96 17.72
C HIS A 34 2.03 -10.70 16.88
N ILE A 35 2.49 -11.87 17.32
CA ILE A 35 3.43 -12.72 16.57
C ILE A 35 2.73 -13.37 15.39
N ALA A 36 1.52 -13.91 15.58
CA ALA A 36 0.74 -14.51 14.51
C ALA A 36 0.42 -13.50 13.39
N VAL A 37 0.00 -12.28 13.78
CA VAL A 37 -0.26 -11.18 12.86
C VAL A 37 1.01 -10.77 12.12
N PHE A 38 2.14 -10.61 12.84
CA PHE A 38 3.43 -10.30 12.21
C PHE A 38 3.86 -11.34 11.19
N ILE A 39 3.74 -12.62 11.52
CA ILE A 39 4.09 -13.73 10.62
C ILE A 39 3.18 -13.71 9.38
N ALA A 40 1.87 -13.62 9.56
CA ALA A 40 0.92 -13.61 8.44
C ALA A 40 1.16 -12.40 7.52
N ALA A 41 1.28 -11.20 8.11
CA ALA A 41 1.57 -9.96 7.40
C ALA A 41 2.88 -10.05 6.61
N THR A 42 3.94 -10.54 7.24
CA THR A 42 5.25 -10.70 6.60
C THR A 42 5.17 -11.69 5.45
N ILE A 43 4.62 -12.89 5.68
CA ILE A 43 4.55 -13.94 4.67
C ILE A 43 3.76 -13.48 3.45
N LEU A 44 2.57 -12.89 3.65
CA LEU A 44 1.74 -12.41 2.54
C LEU A 44 2.39 -11.26 1.78
N THR A 45 3.06 -10.34 2.49
CA THR A 45 3.80 -9.23 1.87
C THR A 45 4.97 -9.72 1.02
N LEU A 46 5.76 -10.65 1.56
CA LEU A 46 6.88 -11.25 0.84
C LEU A 46 6.40 -12.07 -0.36
N ALA A 47 5.31 -12.83 -0.20
CA ALA A 47 4.70 -13.58 -1.28
C ALA A 47 4.15 -12.64 -2.38
N SER A 48 3.57 -11.49 -2.03
CA SER A 48 3.15 -10.46 -2.99
C SER A 48 4.33 -9.93 -3.81
N ALA A 49 5.47 -9.68 -3.16
CA ALA A 49 6.69 -9.28 -3.85
C ALA A 49 7.21 -10.37 -4.80
N LEU A 50 7.02 -11.66 -4.47
CA LEU A 50 7.34 -12.77 -5.38
C LEU A 50 6.40 -12.82 -6.61
N VAL A 51 5.12 -12.48 -6.46
CA VAL A 51 4.19 -12.33 -7.60
C VAL A 51 4.72 -11.25 -8.55
N VAL A 52 5.09 -10.09 -8.01
CA VAL A 52 5.66 -8.98 -8.80
C VAL A 52 6.96 -9.39 -9.49
N ALA A 53 7.86 -10.06 -8.77
CA ALA A 53 9.09 -10.61 -9.35
C ALA A 53 8.81 -11.65 -10.46
N GLY A 54 7.69 -12.38 -10.36
CA GLY A 54 7.25 -13.32 -11.38
C GLY A 54 6.86 -12.65 -12.69
N PHE A 55 6.17 -11.50 -12.64
CA PHE A 55 5.86 -10.72 -13.84
C PHE A 55 7.11 -10.23 -14.57
N SER A 56 8.15 -9.80 -13.84
CA SER A 56 9.43 -9.40 -14.43
C SER A 56 10.15 -10.56 -15.14
N ARG A 57 10.03 -11.78 -14.61
CA ARG A 57 10.63 -12.98 -15.24
C ARG A 57 10.00 -13.37 -16.57
N LEU A 58 8.82 -12.84 -16.89
CA LEU A 58 8.21 -13.04 -18.20
C LEU A 58 8.99 -12.33 -19.33
N LYS A 59 9.87 -11.37 -19.00
CA LYS A 59 10.70 -10.62 -19.96
C LYS A 59 9.89 -10.07 -21.15
N GLN A 60 8.73 -9.50 -20.84
CA GLN A 60 7.83 -8.99 -21.88
C GLN A 60 8.33 -7.65 -22.41
N HIS A 61 7.88 -7.28 -23.61
CA HIS A 61 8.16 -5.96 -24.15
C HIS A 61 7.46 -4.88 -23.31
N ARG A 62 8.05 -3.68 -23.22
CA ARG A 62 7.54 -2.54 -22.46
C ARG A 62 6.06 -2.25 -22.72
N ASN A 63 5.62 -2.28 -23.98
CA ASN A 63 4.21 -2.05 -24.34
C ASN A 63 3.25 -3.11 -23.78
N VAL A 64 3.71 -4.36 -23.61
CA VAL A 64 2.90 -5.42 -23.00
C VAL A 64 2.70 -5.15 -21.51
N TYR A 65 3.75 -4.70 -20.81
CA TYR A 65 3.62 -4.28 -19.40
C TYR A 65 2.66 -3.10 -19.23
N LEU A 66 2.66 -2.13 -20.17
CA LEU A 66 1.69 -1.03 -20.16
C LEU A 66 0.25 -1.54 -20.31
N ILE A 67 0.01 -2.49 -21.21
CA ILE A 67 -1.31 -3.11 -21.39
C ILE A 67 -1.73 -3.87 -20.12
N ILE A 68 -0.82 -4.66 -19.53
CA ILE A 68 -1.08 -5.35 -18.26
C ILE A 68 -1.44 -4.35 -17.16
N GLY A 69 -0.69 -3.25 -17.06
CA GLY A 69 -0.95 -2.18 -16.09
C GLY A 69 -2.31 -1.52 -16.31
N LEU A 70 -2.65 -1.20 -17.56
CA LEU A 70 -3.95 -0.61 -17.91
C LEU A 70 -5.12 -1.55 -17.60
N LEU A 71 -5.00 -2.83 -17.94
CA LEU A 71 -6.01 -3.84 -17.60
C LEU A 71 -6.13 -4.01 -16.08
N GLY A 72 -5.00 -4.05 -15.37
CA GLY A 72 -4.96 -4.08 -13.91
C GLY A 72 -5.63 -2.85 -13.29
N LEU A 73 -5.46 -1.66 -13.88
CA LEU A 73 -6.11 -0.43 -13.45
C LEU A 73 -7.63 -0.53 -13.57
N ILE A 74 -8.13 -0.88 -14.75
CA ILE A 74 -9.56 -1.03 -15.01
C ILE A 74 -10.16 -2.08 -14.05
N ALA A 75 -9.50 -3.22 -13.91
CA ALA A 75 -9.94 -4.30 -13.02
C ALA A 75 -9.92 -3.87 -11.54
N THR A 76 -8.90 -3.12 -11.09
CA THR A 76 -8.83 -2.56 -9.73
C THR A 76 -10.02 -1.65 -9.47
N PHE A 77 -10.34 -0.74 -10.40
CA PHE A 77 -11.50 0.14 -10.25
C PHE A 77 -12.82 -0.63 -10.17
N TYR A 78 -12.97 -1.66 -11.00
CA TYR A 78 -14.16 -2.50 -11.01
C TYR A 78 -14.31 -3.30 -9.71
N CYS A 79 -13.24 -3.96 -9.24
CA CYS A 79 -13.26 -4.79 -8.03
C CYS A 79 -13.37 -3.96 -6.73
N ALA A 80 -12.76 -2.76 -6.69
CA ALA A 80 -12.83 -1.91 -5.51
C ALA A 80 -14.20 -1.21 -5.37
N ARG A 81 -14.91 -0.93 -6.46
CA ARG A 81 -16.20 -0.21 -6.46
C ARG A 81 -17.24 -0.76 -5.46
N PRO A 82 -17.53 -2.08 -5.38
CA PRO A 82 -18.43 -2.63 -4.37
C PRO A 82 -17.95 -2.35 -2.92
N LEU A 83 -16.66 -2.51 -2.63
CA LEU A 83 -16.10 -2.25 -1.29
C LEU A 83 -16.15 -0.76 -0.93
N VAL A 84 -15.88 0.12 -1.91
CA VAL A 84 -15.98 1.58 -1.76
C VAL A 84 -17.42 1.99 -1.50
N ASN A 85 -18.38 1.45 -2.26
CA ASN A 85 -19.80 1.74 -2.07
C ASN A 85 -20.27 1.27 -0.69
N ARG A 86 -19.86 0.08 -0.24
CA ARG A 86 -20.14 -0.42 1.11
C ARG A 86 -19.58 0.53 2.18
N SER A 87 -18.30 0.90 2.09
CA SER A 87 -17.68 1.83 3.03
C SER A 87 -18.39 3.20 3.07
N ARG A 88 -18.84 3.70 1.91
CA ARG A 88 -19.65 4.94 1.86
C ARG A 88 -21.01 4.79 2.52
N LEU A 89 -21.67 3.63 2.34
CA LEU A 89 -22.94 3.34 2.98
C LEU A 89 -22.78 3.29 4.51
N LEU A 90 -21.77 2.57 5.01
CA LEU A 90 -21.47 2.52 6.45
C LEU A 90 -21.21 3.90 7.02
N ASN A 91 -20.29 4.67 6.41
CA ASN A 91 -19.97 6.01 6.88
C ASN A 91 -21.22 6.92 6.90
N ARG A 92 -22.06 6.88 5.86
CA ARG A 92 -23.30 7.66 5.81
C ARG A 92 -24.30 7.23 6.88
N SER A 93 -24.43 5.93 7.13
CA SER A 93 -25.35 5.40 8.14
C SER A 93 -24.97 5.84 9.55
N GLY A 94 -23.67 5.97 9.86
CA GLY A 94 -23.21 6.55 11.12
C GLY A 94 -23.31 8.08 11.18
N ASP A 95 -23.09 8.78 10.06
CA ASP A 95 -23.14 10.25 9.99
C ASP A 95 -24.54 10.81 10.25
N ILE A 96 -25.60 10.17 9.74
CA ILE A 96 -26.99 10.63 9.87
C ILE A 96 -27.41 10.77 11.35
N PRO A 97 -27.32 9.73 12.21
CA PRO A 97 -27.57 9.85 13.64
C PRO A 97 -26.69 10.90 14.31
N GLY A 98 -25.44 11.00 13.89
CA GLY A 98 -24.51 11.98 14.44
C GLY A 98 -24.93 13.42 14.16
N GLN A 99 -25.44 13.72 12.97
CA GLN A 99 -26.01 15.02 12.62
C GLN A 99 -27.29 15.31 13.41
N ILE A 100 -28.14 14.31 13.64
CA ILE A 100 -29.36 14.47 14.45
C ILE A 100 -29.00 14.89 15.89
N ILE A 101 -27.95 14.30 16.48
CA ILE A 101 -27.49 14.67 17.83
C ILE A 101 -27.07 16.15 17.90
N TYR A 102 -26.34 16.63 16.89
CA TYR A 102 -25.94 18.05 16.84
C TYR A 102 -27.12 18.98 16.65
N LEU A 103 -28.02 18.68 15.69
CA LEU A 103 -29.21 19.49 15.44
C LEU A 103 -30.10 19.57 16.69
N THR A 104 -30.25 18.46 17.40
CA THR A 104 -31.03 18.41 18.66
C THR A 104 -30.34 19.21 19.77
N GLY A 105 -29.01 19.11 19.88
CA GLY A 105 -28.22 19.89 20.82
C GLY A 105 -28.30 21.39 20.55
N GLU A 106 -28.27 21.80 19.28
CA GLU A 106 -28.44 23.19 18.84
C GLU A 106 -29.83 23.72 19.17
N GLN A 107 -30.88 22.97 18.84
CA GLN A 107 -32.26 23.34 19.18
C GLN A 107 -32.49 23.44 20.69
N SER A 108 -31.74 22.67 21.48
CA SER A 108 -31.84 22.66 22.95
C SER A 108 -30.93 23.69 23.64
N GLY A 109 -30.20 24.52 22.88
CA GLY A 109 -29.29 25.53 23.44
C GLY A 109 -28.04 24.96 24.11
N LEU A 110 -27.64 23.73 23.76
CA LEU A 110 -26.51 23.00 24.35
C LEU A 110 -25.17 23.23 23.61
N VAL A 111 -25.19 24.00 22.51
CA VAL A 111 -24.00 24.34 21.71
C VAL A 111 -23.00 25.12 22.56
N GLY A 112 -21.73 24.68 22.56
CA GLY A 112 -20.64 25.29 23.32
C GLY A 112 -20.53 24.89 24.80
N ILE A 113 -21.61 24.39 25.42
CA ILE A 113 -21.61 23.98 26.84
C ILE A 113 -21.33 22.48 26.99
N SER A 114 -21.88 21.64 26.09
CA SER A 114 -21.75 20.18 26.14
C SER A 114 -21.13 19.56 24.89
N GLU A 115 -20.41 20.35 24.09
CA GLU A 115 -19.84 19.91 22.82
C GLU A 115 -18.94 18.67 22.93
N PRO A 116 -18.06 18.53 23.96
CA PRO A 116 -17.27 17.31 24.15
C PRO A 116 -18.13 16.07 24.47
N LEU A 117 -19.21 16.25 25.24
CA LEU A 117 -20.12 15.15 25.59
C LEU A 117 -20.93 14.70 24.38
N LEU A 118 -21.43 15.65 23.59
CA LEU A 118 -22.16 15.38 22.34
C LEU A 118 -21.24 14.69 21.31
N LEU A 119 -19.97 15.12 21.21
CA LEU A 119 -18.94 14.47 20.38
C LEU A 119 -18.71 13.01 20.79
N ASN A 120 -18.59 12.73 22.09
CA ASN A 120 -18.37 11.37 22.58
C ASN A 120 -19.55 10.46 22.27
N HIS A 121 -20.79 10.88 22.59
CA HIS A 121 -21.99 10.12 22.27
C HIS A 121 -22.18 9.91 20.76
N ARG A 122 -21.89 10.93 19.95
CA ARG A 122 -21.89 10.80 18.49
C ARG A 122 -20.94 9.71 18.03
N ASN A 123 -19.70 9.72 18.53
CA ASN A 123 -18.68 8.75 18.14
C ASN A 123 -19.01 7.34 18.62
N GLU A 124 -19.60 7.19 19.81
CA GLU A 124 -20.08 5.91 20.34
C GLU A 124 -21.22 5.34 19.50
N ASN A 125 -22.23 6.17 19.17
CA ASN A 125 -23.34 5.76 18.30
C ASN A 125 -22.84 5.40 16.89
N PHE A 126 -21.94 6.20 16.32
CA PHE A 126 -21.32 5.91 15.03
C PHE A 126 -20.62 4.54 15.05
N LYS A 127 -19.83 4.25 16.10
CA LYS A 127 -19.14 2.97 16.26
C LYS A 127 -20.12 1.80 16.42
N ALA A 128 -21.16 1.96 17.24
CA ALA A 128 -22.14 0.90 17.48
C ALA A 128 -22.92 0.55 16.20
N ILE A 129 -23.38 1.56 15.47
CA ILE A 129 -24.11 1.38 14.21
C ILE A 129 -23.22 0.75 13.14
N ASN A 130 -21.98 1.24 13.00
CA ASN A 130 -21.04 0.65 12.05
C ASN A 130 -20.70 -0.79 12.40
N HIS A 131 -20.48 -1.13 13.67
CA HIS A 131 -20.22 -2.50 14.08
C HIS A 131 -21.40 -3.42 13.72
N GLN A 132 -22.63 -3.01 14.02
CA GLN A 132 -23.82 -3.79 13.68
C GLN A 132 -23.95 -3.99 12.16
N LEU A 133 -23.75 -2.93 11.37
CA LEU A 133 -23.84 -3.02 9.91
C LEU A 133 -22.66 -3.79 9.30
N GLU A 134 -21.49 -3.80 9.94
CA GLU A 134 -20.36 -4.62 9.52
C GLU A 134 -20.65 -6.10 9.66
N ASP A 135 -21.34 -6.50 10.73
CA ASP A 135 -21.78 -7.87 10.97
C ASP A 135 -22.92 -8.28 10.01
N GLU A 136 -23.87 -7.38 9.74
CA GLU A 136 -25.01 -7.66 8.85
C GLU A 136 -24.60 -7.71 7.37
N PHE A 137 -23.63 -6.89 6.98
CA PHE A 137 -23.09 -6.83 5.62
C PHE A 137 -21.60 -7.16 5.62
N PRO A 138 -21.21 -8.43 5.84
CA PRO A 138 -19.80 -8.81 5.90
C PRO A 138 -19.12 -8.61 4.55
N GLU A 139 -17.82 -8.32 4.59
CA GLU A 139 -17.03 -8.20 3.37
C GLU A 139 -16.74 -9.56 2.77
N SER A 140 -16.84 -9.67 1.44
CA SER A 140 -16.44 -10.88 0.73
C SER A 140 -14.92 -11.01 0.73
N ALA A 141 -14.41 -12.02 1.43
CA ALA A 141 -12.99 -12.35 1.44
C ALA A 141 -12.46 -12.70 0.03
N GLU A 142 -13.31 -13.26 -0.83
CA GLU A 142 -12.97 -13.58 -2.23
C GLU A 142 -12.83 -12.33 -3.08
N LEU A 143 -13.70 -11.34 -2.87
CA LEU A 143 -13.60 -10.05 -3.54
C LEU A 143 -12.33 -9.29 -3.11
N ILE A 144 -11.97 -9.37 -1.83
CA ILE A 144 -10.73 -8.78 -1.31
C ILE A 144 -9.50 -9.49 -1.90
N LEU A 145 -9.52 -10.82 -1.99
CA LEU A 145 -8.49 -11.62 -2.67
C LEU A 145 -8.33 -11.18 -4.13
N LEU A 146 -9.44 -11.09 -4.86
CA LEU A 146 -9.44 -10.67 -6.26
C LEU A 146 -8.89 -9.25 -6.40
N LEU A 147 -9.34 -8.32 -5.54
CA LEU A 147 -8.85 -6.94 -5.51
C LEU A 147 -7.33 -6.89 -5.30
N ALA A 148 -6.81 -7.60 -4.30
CA ALA A 148 -5.37 -7.66 -4.05
C ALA A 148 -4.60 -8.20 -5.27
N MET A 149 -5.12 -9.23 -5.94
CA MET A 149 -4.50 -9.80 -7.14
C MET A 149 -4.46 -8.81 -8.33
N VAL A 150 -5.55 -8.08 -8.57
CA VAL A 150 -5.58 -7.08 -9.65
C VAL A 150 -4.74 -5.84 -9.31
N GLN A 151 -4.64 -5.47 -8.03
CA GLN A 151 -3.74 -4.42 -7.55
C GLN A 151 -2.27 -4.81 -7.71
N LEU A 152 -1.89 -6.06 -7.39
CA LEU A 152 -0.54 -6.58 -7.65
C LEU A 152 -0.23 -6.64 -9.15
N THR A 153 -1.22 -6.98 -9.97
CA THR A 153 -1.10 -6.97 -11.43
C THR A 153 -0.91 -5.54 -11.96
N LEU A 154 -1.66 -4.57 -11.44
CA LEU A 154 -1.52 -3.15 -11.74
C LEU A 154 -0.11 -2.65 -11.36
N ALA A 155 0.31 -2.89 -10.12
CA ALA A 155 1.62 -2.50 -9.61
C ALA A 155 2.75 -3.11 -10.43
N SER A 156 2.63 -4.39 -10.80
CA SER A 156 3.59 -5.07 -11.67
C SER A 156 3.60 -4.47 -13.07
N GLY A 157 2.44 -4.31 -13.72
CA GLY A 157 2.37 -3.78 -15.09
C GLY A 157 2.97 -2.38 -15.20
N ILE A 158 2.51 -1.45 -14.37
CA ILE A 158 2.97 -0.05 -14.40
C ILE A 158 4.42 0.06 -13.90
N GLY A 159 4.76 -0.60 -12.79
CA GLY A 159 6.10 -0.48 -12.23
C GLY A 159 7.17 -1.11 -13.12
N LEU A 160 6.90 -2.26 -13.76
CA LEU A 160 7.81 -2.85 -14.74
C LEU A 160 7.89 -2.00 -16.03
N TRP A 161 6.78 -1.40 -16.46
CA TRP A 161 6.78 -0.46 -17.60
C TRP A 161 7.64 0.78 -17.34
N ILE A 162 7.58 1.34 -16.13
CA ILE A 162 8.42 2.47 -15.71
C ILE A 162 9.87 2.02 -15.60
N GLY A 163 10.16 0.91 -14.91
CA GLY A 163 11.51 0.39 -14.73
C GLY A 163 12.21 0.05 -16.06
N GLU A 164 11.47 -0.50 -17.02
CA GLU A 164 11.94 -0.73 -18.40
C GLU A 164 12.01 0.56 -19.23
N GLY A 165 11.54 1.69 -18.72
CA GLY A 165 11.70 3.01 -19.33
C GLY A 165 12.91 3.79 -18.83
N ILE A 166 13.63 3.29 -17.82
CA ILE A 166 14.77 4.00 -17.23
C ILE A 166 16.02 3.77 -18.07
N ASP A 167 16.53 4.83 -18.71
CA ASP A 167 17.65 4.70 -19.65
C ASP A 167 19.02 4.59 -18.98
N GLU A 168 19.21 5.26 -17.84
CA GLU A 168 20.49 5.31 -17.14
C GLU A 168 20.34 4.94 -15.66
N ILE A 169 21.34 4.26 -15.12
CA ILE A 169 21.39 3.85 -13.71
C ILE A 169 21.26 5.07 -12.78
N ALA A 170 21.84 6.21 -13.17
CA ALA A 170 21.82 7.45 -12.39
C ALA A 170 20.39 7.98 -12.15
N HIS A 171 19.45 7.72 -13.07
CA HIS A 171 18.03 8.12 -12.93
C HIS A 171 17.30 7.38 -11.81
N LEU A 172 17.85 6.29 -11.27
CA LEU A 172 17.26 5.58 -10.13
C LEU A 172 17.34 6.40 -8.84
N LEU A 173 18.36 7.26 -8.70
CA LEU A 173 18.51 8.11 -7.53
C LEU A 173 17.39 9.16 -7.41
N PRO A 174 17.10 10.00 -8.43
CA PRO A 174 16.00 10.95 -8.33
C PRO A 174 14.65 10.23 -8.13
N VAL A 175 14.41 9.09 -8.79
CA VAL A 175 13.21 8.27 -8.56
C VAL A 175 13.09 7.85 -7.09
N ALA A 176 14.18 7.37 -6.49
CA ALA A 176 14.24 6.99 -5.09
C ALA A 176 13.99 8.16 -4.13
N ILE A 177 14.50 9.35 -4.46
CA ILE A 177 14.26 10.55 -3.67
C ILE A 177 12.79 10.99 -3.77
N VAL A 178 12.20 11.02 -4.97
CA VAL A 178 10.78 11.36 -5.15
C VAL A 178 9.90 10.41 -4.35
N ALA A 179 10.16 9.10 -4.47
CA ALA A 179 9.43 8.06 -3.75
C ALA A 179 9.48 8.33 -2.23
N THR A 180 10.68 8.55 -1.71
CA THR A 180 10.93 8.83 -0.28
C THR A 180 10.20 10.08 0.18
N VAL A 181 10.32 11.19 -0.56
CA VAL A 181 9.69 12.48 -0.20
C VAL A 181 8.17 12.36 -0.26
N ALA A 182 7.62 11.77 -1.32
CA ALA A 182 6.18 11.58 -1.47
C ALA A 182 5.60 10.70 -0.36
N ASP A 183 6.29 9.62 0.00
CA ASP A 183 5.85 8.72 1.06
C ASP A 183 5.86 9.40 2.44
N ILE A 184 6.99 10.03 2.81
CA ILE A 184 7.10 10.79 4.07
C ILE A 184 6.06 11.91 4.11
N TRP A 185 5.90 12.65 3.03
CA TRP A 185 4.91 13.73 2.95
C TRP A 185 3.50 13.20 3.12
N SER A 186 3.15 12.09 2.47
CA SER A 186 1.80 11.51 2.58
C SER A 186 1.46 11.13 4.02
N VAL A 187 2.39 10.48 4.73
CA VAL A 187 2.23 10.05 6.12
C VAL A 187 2.21 11.25 7.08
N SER A 188 3.12 12.22 6.90
CA SER A 188 3.30 13.36 7.83
C SER A 188 2.27 14.49 7.66
N SER A 189 1.78 14.75 6.45
CA SER A 189 0.77 15.78 6.16
C SER A 189 -0.66 15.35 6.53
N GLY A 190 -0.84 14.12 7.03
CA GLY A 190 -2.16 13.56 7.30
C GLY A 190 -2.95 13.24 6.04
N ALA A 191 -2.37 13.31 4.83
CA ALA A 191 -3.02 12.86 3.61
C ALA A 191 -3.36 11.36 3.69
N THR A 192 -2.46 10.55 4.25
CA THR A 192 -2.73 9.14 4.55
C THR A 192 -3.83 9.01 5.59
N ALA A 193 -3.91 9.87 6.61
CA ALA A 193 -5.01 9.86 7.58
C ALA A 193 -6.37 10.22 6.93
N LYS A 194 -6.42 11.22 6.05
CA LYS A 194 -7.62 11.60 5.29
C LYS A 194 -8.06 10.48 4.32
N ILE A 195 -7.10 9.82 3.64
CA ILE A 195 -7.39 8.69 2.75
C ILE A 195 -7.82 7.47 3.56
N VAL A 196 -7.19 7.19 4.71
CA VAL A 196 -7.51 6.07 5.60
C VAL A 196 -8.94 6.17 6.13
N VAL A 197 -9.41 7.39 6.41
CA VAL A 197 -10.79 7.65 6.83
C VAL A 197 -11.77 7.65 5.63
N SER A 198 -11.26 7.72 4.41
CA SER A 198 -12.08 7.75 3.20
C SER A 198 -12.34 6.36 2.63
N SER A 199 -13.51 6.19 2.01
CA SER A 199 -13.83 4.99 1.21
C SER A 199 -12.84 4.70 0.07
N ALA A 200 -12.06 5.71 -0.35
CA ALA A 200 -11.09 5.59 -1.44
C ALA A 200 -9.86 4.74 -1.07
N ILE A 201 -9.65 4.43 0.21
CA ILE A 201 -8.58 3.56 0.70
C ILE A 201 -8.53 2.20 -0.04
N ASN A 202 -9.70 1.66 -0.41
CA ASN A 202 -9.83 0.40 -1.15
C ASN A 202 -9.16 0.42 -2.54
N TYR A 203 -8.92 1.59 -3.14
CA TYR A 203 -8.20 1.68 -4.40
C TYR A 203 -6.68 1.55 -4.21
N PHE A 204 -6.17 2.00 -3.06
CA PHE A 204 -4.73 2.28 -2.88
C PHE A 204 -4.03 1.33 -1.92
N LEU A 205 -4.74 0.66 -1.02
CA LEU A 205 -4.14 -0.25 -0.05
C LEU A 205 -4.57 -1.70 -0.31
N LEU A 206 -3.61 -2.61 -0.17
CA LEU A 206 -3.84 -4.04 -0.18
C LEU A 206 -4.26 -4.50 1.22
N ARG A 207 -5.15 -5.48 1.24
CA ARG A 207 -5.74 -6.03 2.45
C ARG A 207 -5.40 -7.51 2.58
N PHE A 208 -4.88 -7.90 3.73
CA PHE A 208 -4.42 -9.27 3.99
C PHE A 208 -5.13 -9.85 5.22
N PRO A 209 -5.59 -11.10 5.16
CA PRO A 209 -6.21 -11.76 6.30
C PRO A 209 -5.18 -11.93 7.41
N MET A 210 -5.57 -11.50 8.61
CA MET A 210 -4.73 -11.59 9.80
C MET A 210 -5.43 -12.47 10.84
N PRO A 211 -4.74 -13.50 11.37
CA PRO A 211 -5.31 -14.31 12.43
C PRO A 211 -5.75 -13.46 13.63
N GLY A 212 -6.95 -13.73 14.14
CA GLY A 212 -7.51 -13.01 15.29
C GLY A 212 -8.11 -11.64 15.00
N TYR A 213 -8.27 -11.25 13.73
CA TYR A 213 -9.05 -10.07 13.34
C TYR A 213 -10.41 -10.48 12.77
N GLY A 214 -11.48 -9.78 13.17
CA GLY A 214 -12.83 -9.99 12.65
C GLY A 214 -13.04 -9.46 11.22
N SER A 215 -12.20 -8.52 10.79
CA SER A 215 -12.18 -7.96 9.44
C SER A 215 -10.79 -8.06 8.83
N ILE A 216 -10.68 -8.00 7.50
CA ILE A 216 -9.39 -8.10 6.79
C ILE A 216 -8.73 -6.71 6.76
N PRO A 217 -7.68 -6.43 7.55
CA PRO A 217 -7.13 -5.08 7.65
C PRO A 217 -6.41 -4.64 6.38
N TYR A 218 -6.35 -3.32 6.17
CA TYR A 218 -5.41 -2.71 5.22
C TYR A 218 -4.01 -2.79 5.79
N LEU A 219 -3.07 -3.33 5.03
CA LEU A 219 -1.71 -3.52 5.52
C LEU A 219 -0.71 -2.62 4.80
N ILE A 220 -0.77 -2.57 3.48
CA ILE A 220 0.34 -2.05 2.68
C ILE A 220 -0.12 -1.36 1.41
N GLY A 221 0.64 -0.37 0.95
CA GLY A 221 0.31 0.42 -0.22
C GLY A 221 0.52 -0.34 -1.53
N LEU A 222 -0.40 -0.12 -2.47
CA LEU A 222 -0.21 -0.50 -3.87
C LEU A 222 1.06 0.14 -4.44
N THR A 223 1.30 1.39 -4.07
CA THR A 223 2.47 2.16 -4.48
C THR A 223 3.77 1.52 -4.02
N ASP A 224 3.78 0.84 -2.87
CA ASP A 224 4.97 0.15 -2.37
C ASP A 224 5.38 -1.00 -3.30
N PHE A 225 4.40 -1.78 -3.77
CA PHE A 225 4.66 -2.82 -4.78
C PHE A 225 4.99 -2.26 -6.16
N LEU A 226 4.45 -1.08 -6.51
CA LEU A 226 4.79 -0.40 -7.75
C LEU A 226 6.26 0.03 -7.74
N PHE A 227 6.75 0.65 -6.66
CA PHE A 227 8.16 1.02 -6.53
C PHE A 227 9.07 -0.19 -6.37
N PHE A 228 8.62 -1.25 -5.68
CA PHE A 228 9.32 -2.53 -5.68
C PHE A 228 9.52 -3.04 -7.12
N ALA A 229 8.48 -3.01 -7.95
CA ALA A 229 8.57 -3.43 -9.36
C ALA A 229 9.55 -2.56 -10.16
N ILE A 230 9.53 -1.23 -9.96
CA ILE A 230 10.47 -0.30 -10.62
C ILE A 230 11.92 -0.66 -10.27
N PHE A 231 12.25 -0.74 -8.98
CA PHE A 231 13.61 -1.01 -8.54
C PHE A 231 14.05 -2.43 -8.90
N PHE A 232 13.14 -3.40 -8.81
CA PHE A 232 13.43 -4.77 -9.21
C PHE A 232 13.74 -4.87 -10.70
N GLN A 233 12.92 -4.26 -11.57
CA GLN A 233 13.16 -4.25 -13.01
C GLN A 233 14.43 -3.52 -13.38
N ALA A 234 14.72 -2.39 -12.72
CA ALA A 234 15.97 -1.68 -12.91
C ALA A 234 17.19 -2.54 -12.53
N ALA A 235 17.11 -3.29 -11.43
CA ALA A 235 18.17 -4.22 -11.04
C ALA A 235 18.40 -5.34 -12.08
N VAL A 236 17.33 -5.79 -12.75
CA VAL A 236 17.43 -6.76 -13.85
C VAL A 236 18.06 -6.10 -15.09
N ARG A 237 17.57 -4.93 -15.51
CA ARG A 237 18.01 -4.23 -16.72
C ARG A 237 19.49 -3.82 -16.64
N PHE A 238 19.92 -3.29 -15.51
CA PHE A 238 21.28 -2.80 -15.31
C PHE A 238 22.23 -3.83 -14.69
N ASP A 239 21.81 -5.10 -14.65
CA ASP A 239 22.58 -6.23 -14.11
C ASP A 239 23.15 -5.97 -12.70
N LEU A 240 22.38 -5.31 -11.83
CA LEU A 240 22.83 -4.93 -10.47
C LEU A 240 22.88 -6.14 -9.49
N GLY A 241 22.58 -7.34 -9.98
CA GLY A 241 22.50 -8.57 -9.21
C GLY A 241 21.10 -8.79 -8.65
N VAL A 242 20.34 -9.67 -9.31
CA VAL A 242 18.93 -9.94 -8.97
C VAL A 242 18.76 -10.46 -7.55
N LYS A 243 19.49 -11.51 -7.14
CA LYS A 243 19.32 -12.14 -5.82
C LYS A 243 19.54 -11.15 -4.67
N LYS A 244 20.58 -10.32 -4.80
CA LYS A 244 20.93 -9.28 -3.82
C LYS A 244 19.82 -8.24 -3.72
N ASN A 245 19.33 -7.74 -4.86
CA ASN A 245 18.29 -6.72 -4.87
C ASN A 245 16.94 -7.25 -4.41
N VAL A 246 16.59 -8.52 -4.69
CA VAL A 246 15.44 -9.18 -4.05
C VAL A 246 15.59 -9.11 -2.53
N LEU A 247 16.73 -9.54 -1.99
CA LEU A 247 16.93 -9.55 -0.55
C LEU A 247 16.82 -8.16 0.07
N LEU A 248 17.45 -7.14 -0.54
CA LEU A 248 17.38 -5.75 -0.07
C LEU A 248 15.94 -5.21 -0.06
N LEU A 249 15.20 -5.41 -1.15
CA LEU A 249 13.83 -4.93 -1.29
C LEU A 249 12.85 -5.68 -0.38
N LEU A 250 13.01 -7.00 -0.22
CA LEU A 250 12.23 -7.78 0.75
C LEU A 250 12.56 -7.38 2.19
N THR A 251 13.81 -7.02 2.48
CA THR A 251 14.23 -6.52 3.79
C THR A 251 13.57 -5.18 4.12
N SER A 252 13.37 -4.27 3.14
CA SER A 252 12.61 -3.04 3.41
C SER A 252 11.17 -3.30 3.81
N PHE A 253 10.49 -4.25 3.16
CA PHE A 253 9.14 -4.65 3.56
C PHE A 253 9.12 -5.25 4.96
N PHE A 254 10.06 -6.15 5.26
CA PHE A 254 10.18 -6.76 6.58
C PHE A 254 10.36 -5.72 7.68
N ILE A 255 11.26 -4.75 7.49
CA ILE A 255 11.50 -3.66 8.45
C ILE A 255 10.22 -2.83 8.65
N ALA A 256 9.53 -2.45 7.57
CA ALA A 256 8.33 -1.63 7.68
C ALA A 256 7.16 -2.37 8.37
N VAL A 257 6.93 -3.64 8.02
CA VAL A 257 5.89 -4.47 8.66
C VAL A 257 6.22 -4.72 10.14
N ALA A 258 7.49 -5.03 10.46
CA ALA A 258 7.93 -5.17 11.84
C ALA A 258 7.71 -3.86 12.61
N ALA A 259 8.06 -2.73 12.01
CA ALA A 259 7.89 -1.44 12.66
C ALA A 259 6.43 -1.11 12.95
N ALA A 260 5.55 -1.34 11.97
CA ALA A 260 4.11 -1.11 12.10
C ALA A 260 3.48 -1.93 13.23
N ILE A 261 3.90 -3.19 13.39
CA ILE A 261 3.30 -4.10 14.35
C ILE A 261 3.89 -3.93 15.76
N PHE A 262 5.22 -3.83 15.88
CA PHE A 262 5.88 -3.81 17.19
C PHE A 262 5.95 -2.42 17.83
N PHE A 263 5.93 -1.35 17.05
CA PHE A 263 5.97 0.02 17.57
C PHE A 263 4.63 0.76 17.42
N ALA A 264 3.61 0.11 16.85
CA ALA A 264 2.31 0.70 16.53
C ALA A 264 2.40 1.99 15.68
N THR A 265 3.53 2.18 14.98
CA THR A 265 3.79 3.33 14.11
C THR A 265 3.84 2.85 12.67
N GLY A 266 2.86 3.24 11.85
CA GLY A 266 2.89 3.02 10.40
C GLY A 266 4.06 3.79 9.80
N LEU A 267 5.18 3.10 9.51
CA LEU A 267 6.33 3.73 8.90
C LEU A 267 6.19 3.76 7.37
N PRO A 268 6.62 4.85 6.71
CA PRO A 268 6.71 4.90 5.26
C PRO A 268 7.70 3.83 4.77
N VAL A 269 7.27 2.97 3.83
CA VAL A 269 8.08 1.83 3.33
C VAL A 269 9.13 2.31 2.33
N LEU A 270 8.77 3.28 1.48
CA LEU A 270 9.60 3.72 0.36
C LEU A 270 10.95 4.31 0.80
N PRO A 271 11.08 5.04 1.92
CA PRO A 271 12.38 5.47 2.44
C PRO A 271 13.34 4.30 2.70
N PHE A 272 12.87 3.22 3.33
CA PHE A 272 13.71 2.05 3.59
C PHE A 272 14.08 1.34 2.28
N MET A 273 13.12 1.22 1.37
CA MET A 273 13.32 0.60 0.07
C MET A 273 14.35 1.38 -0.77
N ALA A 274 14.20 2.70 -0.86
CA ALA A 274 15.10 3.61 -1.53
C ALA A 274 16.51 3.54 -0.94
N ILE A 275 16.65 3.65 0.39
CA ILE A 275 17.95 3.62 1.07
C ILE A 275 18.65 2.28 0.85
N LEU A 276 17.97 1.15 1.11
CA LEU A 276 18.58 -0.17 0.97
C LEU A 276 18.98 -0.47 -0.48
N PHE A 277 18.15 -0.05 -1.44
CA PHE A 277 18.46 -0.22 -2.86
C PHE A 277 19.65 0.65 -3.30
N VAL A 278 19.65 1.94 -2.99
CA VAL A 278 20.72 2.87 -3.38
C VAL A 278 22.03 2.51 -2.70
N VAL A 279 22.03 2.34 -1.38
CA VAL A 279 23.21 1.94 -0.61
C VAL A 279 23.69 0.56 -1.04
N GLY A 280 22.77 -0.36 -1.30
CA GLY A 280 23.11 -1.68 -1.84
C GLY A 280 23.89 -1.58 -3.15
N ASN A 281 23.57 -0.63 -4.03
CA ASN A 281 24.12 -0.55 -5.39
C ASN A 281 25.09 0.62 -5.61
N TYR A 282 25.48 1.33 -4.55
CA TYR A 282 26.23 2.59 -4.64
C TYR A 282 27.48 2.52 -5.53
N ARG A 283 28.22 1.39 -5.49
CA ARG A 283 29.46 1.21 -6.28
C ARG A 283 29.24 1.23 -7.79
N ARG A 284 28.04 0.85 -8.25
CA ARG A 284 27.68 0.83 -9.68
C ARG A 284 26.92 2.08 -10.10
N MET A 285 26.47 2.89 -9.14
CA MET A 285 25.83 4.18 -9.37
C MET A 285 26.91 5.26 -9.47
N THR A 286 27.70 5.24 -10.55
CA THR A 286 28.66 6.32 -10.84
C THR A 286 27.91 7.47 -11.49
N MET A 287 27.78 8.59 -10.78
CA MET A 287 27.11 9.78 -11.28
C MET A 287 28.12 10.79 -11.79
N LYS A 288 27.81 11.43 -12.92
CA LYS A 288 28.57 12.60 -13.39
C LYS A 288 28.22 13.82 -12.53
N LYS A 289 29.13 14.80 -12.45
CA LYS A 289 28.87 16.06 -11.72
C LYS A 289 27.64 16.80 -12.25
N GLU A 290 27.38 16.71 -13.54
CA GLU A 290 26.21 17.32 -14.20
C GLU A 290 24.89 16.66 -13.77
N GLU A 291 24.87 15.33 -13.69
CA GLU A 291 23.71 14.56 -13.21
C GLU A 291 23.42 14.88 -11.74
N VAL A 292 24.46 14.97 -10.90
CA VAL A 292 24.29 15.39 -9.50
C VAL A 292 23.65 16.78 -9.41
N ARG A 293 24.08 17.73 -10.26
CA ARG A 293 23.48 19.08 -10.28
C ARG A 293 22.01 19.03 -10.69
N GLN A 294 21.66 18.23 -11.69
CA GLN A 294 20.27 18.05 -12.14
C GLN A 294 19.41 17.40 -11.05
N ILE A 295 19.93 16.36 -10.39
CA ILE A 295 19.24 15.69 -9.28
C ILE A 295 19.00 16.68 -8.14
N ILE A 296 20.01 17.47 -7.74
CA ILE A 296 19.84 18.48 -6.68
C ILE A 296 18.76 19.50 -7.07
N LEU A 297 18.80 20.04 -8.29
CA LEU A 297 17.79 20.99 -8.77
C LEU A 297 16.39 20.38 -8.76
N PHE A 298 16.27 19.13 -9.19
CA PHE A 298 15.01 18.39 -9.20
C PHE A 298 14.48 18.15 -7.78
N VAL A 299 15.35 17.78 -6.83
CA VAL A 299 14.99 17.61 -5.42
C VAL A 299 14.53 18.92 -4.80
N VAL A 300 15.24 20.02 -5.05
CA VAL A 300 14.85 21.35 -4.58
C VAL A 300 13.47 21.73 -5.14
N PHE A 301 13.25 21.51 -6.44
CA PHE A 301 11.96 21.77 -7.07
C PHE A 301 10.83 20.95 -6.43
N ILE A 302 11.05 19.65 -6.19
CA ILE A 302 10.07 18.78 -5.52
C ILE A 302 9.75 19.27 -4.12
N ILE A 303 10.77 19.59 -3.32
CA ILE A 303 10.58 20.10 -1.96
C ILE A 303 9.76 21.40 -1.99
N ILE A 304 10.07 22.32 -2.90
CA ILE A 304 9.31 23.56 -3.08
C ILE A 304 7.86 23.24 -3.47
N ALA A 305 7.64 22.38 -4.46
CA ALA A 305 6.30 22.01 -4.92
C ALA A 305 5.45 21.42 -3.78
N PHE A 306 5.98 20.45 -3.04
CA PHE A 306 5.28 19.86 -1.89
C PHE A 306 5.04 20.88 -0.77
N THR A 307 6.00 21.77 -0.50
CA THR A 307 5.83 22.84 0.50
C THR A 307 4.72 23.82 0.10
N LEU A 308 4.66 24.21 -1.18
CA LEU A 308 3.60 25.07 -1.70
C LEU A 308 2.25 24.37 -1.62
N ILE A 309 2.15 23.12 -2.07
CA ILE A 309 0.92 22.32 -1.98
C ILE A 309 0.45 22.26 -0.52
N SER A 310 1.32 21.93 0.43
CA SER A 310 0.96 21.90 1.85
C SER A 310 0.46 23.24 2.39
N LYS A 311 1.02 24.36 1.92
CA LYS A 311 0.64 25.69 2.38
C LYS A 311 -0.71 26.16 1.79
N PHE A 312 -1.05 25.71 0.58
CA PHE A 312 -2.30 26.09 -0.10
C PHE A 312 -3.43 25.05 0.02
N ALA A 313 -3.15 23.84 0.49
CA ALA A 313 -4.15 22.78 0.71
C ALA A 313 -4.71 22.73 2.14
N ASN A 314 -4.16 23.53 3.06
CA ASN A 314 -4.73 23.81 4.38
C ASN A 314 -5.52 25.12 4.34
#